data_AF-A0A7X9XDP2-F1
#
_entry.id   AF-A0A7X9XDP2-F1
#
_cell.length_a   1.000
_cell.length_b   1.000
_cell.length_c   1.000
_cell.angle_alpha   90.00
_cell.angle_beta   90.00
_cell.angle_gamma   90.00
#
_symmetry.space_group_name_H-M   'P 1'
#
loop_
_entity.id
_entity.type
_entity.pdbx_description
1 polymer ?
#
loop_
_entity_poly.entity_id
_entity_poly.type
_entity_poly.pdbx_seq_one_letter_code
_entity_poly.pdbx_strand_id
1 'polypeptide(L)'
;MKIKRNIYLIAILFLLTNCTNYRDMTEQEIKEYLDNQYGDNVNYKTEKDGHISKVKFVDIPSLKEIPEEILAFKKLEEIKILNCGVTEIPEFITEFSELKALRLNNNP
;
A
#
# COMPACT_ATOMS: atom_id res chain seq x y z
N MET A 1 10.37 17.53 23.81
CA MET A 1 9.94 18.11 22.52
C MET A 1 10.61 17.29 21.41
N LYS A 2 9.97 16.19 20.98
CA LYS A 2 10.52 15.33 19.93
C LYS A 2 10.42 16.08 18.61
N ILE A 3 11.57 16.47 18.07
CA ILE A 3 11.70 16.98 16.71
C ILE A 3 11.13 15.88 15.81
N LYS A 4 9.89 16.05 15.33
CA LYS A 4 9.36 15.27 14.20
C LYS A 4 10.25 15.67 13.04
N ARG A 5 11.33 14.91 12.84
CA ARG A 5 12.27 15.09 11.73
C ARG A 5 11.40 15.07 10.48
N ASN A 6 11.51 16.14 9.71
CA ASN A 6 10.59 16.54 8.66
C ASN A 6 10.69 15.56 7.46
N ILE A 7 10.10 14.36 7.60
CA ILE A 7 10.05 13.32 6.54
C ILE A 7 9.26 13.82 5.32
N TYR A 8 8.42 14.85 5.48
CA TYR A 8 7.82 15.58 4.36
C TYR A 8 8.87 16.06 3.35
N LEU A 9 10.09 16.43 3.76
CA LEU A 9 11.15 16.79 2.82
C LEU A 9 11.72 15.60 2.05
N ILE A 10 11.73 14.39 2.64
CA ILE A 10 12.21 13.18 1.95
C ILE A 10 11.14 12.72 0.96
N ALA A 11 9.87 12.65 1.39
CA ALA A 11 8.75 12.29 0.51
C ALA A 11 8.54 13.30 -0.64
N ILE A 12 8.68 14.61 -0.40
CA ILE A 12 8.60 15.64 -1.45
C ILE A 12 9.80 15.59 -2.40
N LEU A 13 11.00 15.21 -1.94
CA LEU A 13 12.16 15.03 -2.82
C LEU A 13 11.98 13.81 -3.76
N PHE A 14 11.30 12.76 -3.29
CA PHE A 14 10.97 11.57 -4.09
C PHE A 14 9.89 11.84 -5.17
N LEU A 15 8.94 12.75 -4.91
CA LEU A 15 7.91 13.15 -5.89
C LEU A 15 8.46 14.01 -7.05
N LEU A 16 9.65 14.60 -6.91
CA LEU A 16 10.27 15.44 -7.95
C LEU A 16 11.11 14.66 -8.97
N THR A 17 11.44 13.40 -8.67
CA THR A 17 12.02 12.49 -9.65
C THR A 17 10.93 11.60 -10.19
N ASN A 18 10.61 11.73 -11.47
CA ASN A 18 9.72 10.88 -12.27
C ASN A 18 10.26 9.43 -12.41
N CYS A 19 10.94 8.92 -11.38
CA CYS A 19 11.76 7.70 -11.35
C CYS A 19 11.68 6.97 -9.99
N THR A 20 10.56 7.03 -9.26
CA THR A 20 10.40 6.17 -8.08
C THR A 20 9.95 4.78 -8.52
N ASN A 21 10.89 3.85 -8.62
CA ASN A 21 10.58 2.43 -8.75
C ASN A 21 10.23 1.88 -7.36
N TYR A 22 8.94 1.87 -7.00
CA TYR A 22 8.47 1.33 -5.71
C TYR A 22 8.92 -0.11 -5.45
N ARG A 23 9.27 -0.84 -6.51
CA ARG A 23 9.78 -2.22 -6.43
C ARG A 23 11.14 -2.32 -5.71
N ASP A 24 11.88 -1.22 -5.61
CA ASP A 24 13.20 -1.18 -4.95
C ASP A 24 13.13 -0.66 -3.49
N MET A 25 11.95 -0.20 -3.05
CA MET A 25 11.73 0.26 -1.68
C MET A 25 11.48 -0.92 -0.73
N THR A 26 11.87 -0.74 0.53
CA THR A 26 11.60 -1.73 1.58
C THR A 26 10.12 -1.73 1.97
N GLU A 27 9.62 -2.87 2.47
CA GLU A 27 8.23 -2.98 2.94
C GLU A 27 7.92 -1.96 4.05
N GLN A 28 8.91 -1.62 4.89
CA GLN A 28 8.75 -0.65 5.97
C GLN A 28 8.58 0.79 5.43
N GLU A 29 9.34 1.17 4.40
CA GLU A 29 9.20 2.49 3.78
C GLU A 29 7.84 2.64 3.10
N ILE A 30 7.39 1.61 2.38
CA ILE A 30 6.06 1.61 1.77
C ILE A 30 4.96 1.62 2.82
N LYS A 31 5.11 0.85 3.91
CA LYS A 31 4.17 0.90 5.03
C LYS A 31 4.09 2.31 5.62
N GLU A 32 5.21 2.98 5.86
CA GLU A 32 5.23 4.36 6.36
C GLU A 32 4.60 5.34 5.37
N TYR A 33 4.85 5.18 4.07
CA TYR A 33 4.20 5.98 3.03
C TYR A 33 2.68 5.83 3.06
N LEU A 34 2.18 4.59 3.02
CA LEU A 34 0.75 4.28 3.04
C LEU A 34 0.09 4.73 4.36
N ASP A 35 0.78 4.58 5.50
CA ASP A 35 0.29 5.07 6.80
C ASP A 35 0.17 6.59 6.83
N ASN A 36 1.10 7.33 6.21
CA ASN A 36 0.99 8.79 6.11
C ASN A 36 -0.14 9.22 5.15
N GLN A 37 -0.39 8.45 4.10
CA GLN A 37 -1.39 8.75 3.09
C GLN A 37 -2.81 8.41 3.54
N TYR A 38 -3.00 7.27 4.20
CA TYR A 38 -4.31 6.70 4.51
C TYR A 38 -4.59 6.59 6.02
N GLY A 39 -3.60 6.81 6.90
CA GLY A 39 -3.79 6.77 8.34
C GLY A 39 -4.34 5.43 8.83
N ASP A 40 -5.33 5.47 9.73
CA ASP A 40 -5.94 4.28 10.32
C ASP A 40 -6.79 3.46 9.32
N ASN A 41 -7.05 4.00 8.13
CA ASN A 41 -7.84 3.35 7.08
C ASN A 41 -7.04 2.30 6.29
N VAL A 42 -5.72 2.22 6.48
CA VAL A 42 -4.87 1.13 5.97
C VAL A 42 -4.33 0.29 7.12
N ASN A 43 -4.38 -1.04 6.96
CA ASN A 43 -3.96 -1.99 7.98
C ASN A 43 -3.21 -3.16 7.35
N TYR A 44 -2.31 -3.79 8.09
CA TYR A 44 -1.44 -4.84 7.59
C TYR A 44 -1.39 -6.03 8.55
N LYS A 45 -1.14 -7.21 7.99
CA LYS A 45 -0.68 -8.37 8.76
C LYS A 45 0.79 -8.62 8.42
N THR A 46 1.62 -8.69 9.45
CA THR A 46 3.02 -9.06 9.35
C THR A 46 3.21 -10.48 9.89
N GLU A 47 3.94 -11.33 9.17
CA GLU A 47 4.29 -12.67 9.63
C GLU A 47 5.53 -12.66 10.54
N LYS A 48 5.89 -13.82 11.08
CA LYS A 48 6.98 -13.95 12.07
C LYS A 48 8.35 -13.51 11.57
N ASP A 49 8.61 -13.64 10.28
CA ASP A 49 9.84 -13.22 9.59
C ASP A 49 9.80 -11.74 9.16
N GLY A 50 8.74 -11.01 9.51
CA GLY A 50 8.67 -9.57 9.32
C GLY A 50 8.08 -9.12 7.98
N HIS A 51 7.73 -10.03 7.07
CA HIS A 51 7.11 -9.64 5.80
C HIS A 51 5.61 -9.36 5.96
N ILE A 52 5.08 -8.48 5.11
CA ILE A 52 3.65 -8.17 5.02
C ILE A 52 2.96 -9.22 4.15
N SER A 53 2.07 -10.00 4.76
CA SER A 53 1.29 -11.02 4.08
C SER A 53 -0.13 -10.56 3.74
N LYS A 54 -0.63 -9.51 4.40
CA LYS A 54 -1.98 -8.98 4.11
C LYS A 54 -1.99 -7.47 4.19
N VAL A 55 -2.72 -6.84 3.28
CA VAL A 55 -3.03 -5.41 3.30
C VAL A 55 -4.53 -5.20 3.20
N LYS A 56 -5.05 -4.25 3.99
CA LYS A 56 -6.47 -3.93 4.06
C LYS A 56 -6.67 -2.42 3.99
N PHE A 57 -7.41 -1.97 2.98
CA PHE A 57 -7.91 -0.60 2.83
C PHE A 57 -9.40 -0.55 3.19
N VAL A 58 -9.81 0.44 4.00
CA VAL A 58 -11.18 0.54 4.52
C VAL A 58 -11.65 1.98 4.55
N ASP A 59 -12.83 2.26 4.01
CA ASP A 59 -13.46 3.59 4.10
C ASP A 59 -12.56 4.70 3.53
N ILE A 60 -11.98 4.48 2.34
CA ILE A 60 -11.14 5.45 1.62
C ILE A 60 -11.82 5.81 0.30
N PRO A 61 -12.85 6.69 0.27
CA PRO A 61 -13.63 6.98 -0.94
C PRO A 61 -12.83 7.53 -2.13
N SER A 62 -11.62 8.05 -1.84
CA SER A 62 -10.68 8.63 -2.79
C SER A 62 -9.66 7.63 -3.34
N LEU A 63 -9.67 6.35 -2.92
CA LEU A 63 -8.66 5.38 -3.34
C LEU A 63 -8.69 5.17 -4.85
N LYS A 64 -9.90 4.96 -5.42
CA LYS A 64 -10.22 4.81 -6.87
C LYS A 64 -9.53 3.65 -7.61
N GLU A 65 -8.30 3.34 -7.27
CA GLU A 65 -7.47 2.28 -7.84
C GLU A 65 -6.67 1.59 -6.73
N ILE A 66 -6.20 0.39 -6.99
CA ILE A 66 -5.31 -0.30 -6.05
C ILE A 66 -3.93 0.36 -6.15
N PRO A 67 -3.30 0.82 -5.04
CA PRO A 67 -2.00 1.49 -5.11
C PRO A 67 -0.91 0.55 -5.62
N GLU A 68 -0.17 0.94 -6.66
CA GLU A 68 0.92 0.13 -7.22
C GLU A 68 2.06 -0.06 -6.20
N GLU A 69 2.19 0.85 -5.23
CA GLU A 69 3.18 0.79 -4.15
C GLU A 69 3.14 -0.54 -3.38
N ILE A 70 1.99 -1.22 -3.30
CA ILE A 70 1.88 -2.51 -2.62
C ILE A 70 2.65 -3.63 -3.33
N LEU A 71 3.14 -3.42 -4.56
CA LEU A 71 4.07 -4.33 -5.25
C LEU A 71 5.39 -4.53 -4.52
N ALA A 72 5.75 -3.67 -3.57
CA ALA A 72 6.89 -3.91 -2.68
C ALA A 72 6.67 -5.09 -1.72
N PHE A 73 5.41 -5.44 -1.42
CA PHE A 73 5.05 -6.57 -0.55
C PHE A 73 5.13 -7.89 -1.33
N LYS A 74 6.34 -8.41 -1.54
CA LYS A 74 6.61 -9.54 -2.45
C LYS A 74 5.96 -10.86 -2.04
N LYS A 75 5.57 -11.01 -0.77
CA LYS A 75 4.93 -12.21 -0.20
C LYS A 75 3.46 -11.97 0.18
N LEU A 76 2.81 -11.01 -0.47
CA LEU A 76 1.44 -10.65 -0.17
C LEU A 76 0.48 -11.78 -0.56
N GLU A 77 -0.30 -12.25 0.41
CA GLU A 77 -1.26 -13.35 0.26
C GLU A 77 -2.72 -12.87 0.18
N GLU A 78 -3.06 -11.73 0.78
CA GLU A 78 -4.42 -11.19 0.76
C GLU A 78 -4.44 -9.67 0.59
N ILE A 79 -5.22 -9.21 -0.40
CA ILE A 79 -5.60 -7.81 -0.58
C ILE A 79 -7.09 -7.68 -0.25
N LYS A 80 -7.42 -6.80 0.69
CA LYS A 80 -8.81 -6.49 1.05
C LYS A 80 -9.08 -5.00 0.91
N ILE A 81 -10.09 -4.66 0.11
CA ILE A 81 -10.55 -3.29 -0.11
C ILE A 81 -12.02 -3.25 0.24
N LEU A 82 -12.38 -2.39 1.17
CA LEU A 82 -13.75 -2.25 1.68
C LEU A 82 -14.19 -0.80 1.61
N ASN A 83 -15.22 -0.49 0.83
CA ASN A 83 -15.79 0.86 0.77
C ASN A 83 -14.77 1.94 0.33
N CYS A 84 -14.02 1.69 -0.75
CA CYS A 84 -12.96 2.60 -1.23
C CYS A 84 -13.18 3.15 -2.65
N GLY A 85 -14.27 2.78 -3.31
CA GLY A 85 -14.63 3.27 -4.64
C GLY A 85 -13.72 2.79 -5.77
N VAL A 86 -13.08 1.62 -5.62
CA VAL A 86 -12.24 1.00 -6.64
C VAL A 86 -13.11 0.40 -7.75
N THR A 87 -12.95 0.88 -8.99
CA THR A 87 -13.78 0.44 -10.14
C THR A 87 -13.10 -0.58 -11.03
N GLU A 88 -11.78 -0.73 -10.90
CA GLU A 88 -10.98 -1.59 -11.76
C GLU A 88 -9.93 -2.36 -10.96
N ILE A 89 -9.57 -3.53 -11.49
CA ILE A 89 -8.48 -4.36 -10.98
C ILE A 89 -7.31 -4.13 -11.94
N PRO A 90 -6.21 -3.49 -11.49
CA PRO A 90 -5.08 -3.22 -12.36
C PRO A 90 -4.33 -4.50 -12.73
N GLU A 91 -3.69 -4.51 -13.91
CA GLU A 91 -3.00 -5.68 -14.45
C GLU A 91 -1.87 -6.20 -13.53
N PHE A 92 -1.19 -5.29 -12.82
CA PHE A 92 -0.11 -5.64 -11.90
C PHE A 92 -0.54 -6.56 -10.75
N ILE A 93 -1.85 -6.71 -10.49
CA ILE A 93 -2.35 -7.70 -9.51
C ILE A 93 -1.86 -9.11 -9.84
N THR A 94 -1.59 -9.39 -11.12
CA THR A 94 -1.02 -10.66 -11.58
C THR A 94 0.45 -10.86 -11.22
N GLU A 95 1.17 -9.81 -10.80
CA GLU A 95 2.57 -9.90 -10.37
C GLU A 95 2.73 -10.53 -8.98
N PHE A 96 1.68 -10.57 -8.15
CA PHE A 96 1.73 -11.18 -6.82
C PHE A 96 1.65 -12.71 -6.92
N SER A 97 2.81 -13.37 -6.98
CA SER A 97 2.89 -14.84 -7.10
C SER A 97 2.28 -15.62 -5.93
N GLU A 98 2.18 -15.00 -4.75
CA GLU A 98 1.65 -15.62 -3.53
C GLU A 98 0.22 -15.20 -3.20
N LEU A 99 -0.44 -14.38 -4.05
CA LEU A 99 -1.77 -13.86 -3.76
C LEU A 99 -2.82 -14.98 -3.81
N LYS A 100 -3.50 -15.20 -2.68
CA LYS A 100 -4.53 -16.22 -2.49
C LYS A 100 -5.93 -15.63 -2.49
N ALA A 101 -6.07 -14.36 -2.13
CA ALA A 101 -7.37 -13.71 -2.01
C ALA A 101 -7.33 -12.22 -2.37
N LEU A 102 -8.21 -11.82 -3.29
CA LEU A 102 -8.55 -10.43 -3.58
C LEU A 102 -10.02 -10.21 -3.21
N ARG A 103 -10.29 -9.28 -2.29
CA ARG A 103 -11.64 -8.99 -1.77
C ARG A 103 -11.97 -7.52 -1.96
N LEU A 104 -12.98 -7.20 -2.76
CA LEU A 104 -13.36 -5.83 -3.15
C LEU A 104 -14.76 -5.44 -2.65
N ASN A 105 -15.09 -5.76 -1.40
CA ASN A 105 -16.43 -5.56 -0.85
C ASN A 105 -16.85 -4.08 -0.87
N ASN A 106 -18.10 -3.81 -1.24
CA ASN A 106 -18.66 -2.45 -1.30
C ASN A 106 -17.82 -1.49 -2.17
N ASN A 107 -17.36 -1.98 -3.33
CA ASN A 107 -16.84 -1.13 -4.39
C ASN A 107 -17.74 -1.26 -5.63
N PRO A 108 -17.93 -0.18 -6.41
CA PRO A 108 -18.79 -0.15 -7.59
C PRO A 108 -18.29 -1.02 -8.75
#